data_AF-A0A970GPM5-F1
#
_entry.id   AF-A0A970GPM5-F1
#
_cell.length_a   1.000
_cell.length_b   1.000
_cell.length_c   1.000
_cell.angle_alpha   90.00
_cell.angle_beta   90.00
_cell.angle_gamma   90.00
#
_symmetry.space_group_name_H-M   'P 1'
#
loop_
_entity.id
_entity.type
_entity.pdbx_description
1 polymer ?
#
loop_
_entity_poly.entity_id
_entity_poly.type
_entity_poly.pdbx_seq_one_letter_code
_entity_poly.pdbx_strand_id
1 'polypeptide(L)'
;MKKSSIIEINWKKQGSWIRDMLIRLIKSLFNLFIDEEKEYIDRKIKQYYDLFYKNGKHPLNREQCEAVVRNRRYNQVIAAAGTGKTTVLAYRIKFLIEEGIKPERIIAITYSRKAAYEMEKRLKEEFGIDMVEIRTIHSFAYKIIRRERGNRLLIVTPEESKNIIREYFKKLLKSSSFFYDSYHKFLENYQRIYPG
;
A
#
# COMPACT_ATOMS: atom_id res chain seq x y z
N MET A 1 -7.04 -14.48 -9.31
CA MET A 1 -6.74 -13.90 -10.64
C MET A 1 -7.85 -14.29 -11.60
N LYS A 2 -8.83 -13.42 -11.83
CA LYS A 2 -9.84 -13.61 -12.88
C LYS A 2 -9.31 -12.96 -14.16
N LYS A 3 -9.14 -13.74 -15.23
CA LYS A 3 -8.91 -13.25 -16.60
C LYS A 3 -10.05 -12.31 -16.96
N SER A 4 -9.75 -11.04 -17.23
CA SER A 4 -10.71 -10.11 -17.81
C SER A 4 -11.01 -10.54 -19.23
N SER A 5 -12.29 -10.80 -19.50
CA SER A 5 -12.84 -11.24 -20.78
C SER A 5 -12.67 -10.12 -21.82
N ILE A 6 -11.63 -10.22 -22.64
CA ILE A 6 -11.51 -9.42 -23.86
C ILE A 6 -12.32 -10.12 -24.94
N ILE A 7 -13.21 -9.36 -25.56
CA ILE A 7 -14.17 -9.71 -26.60
C ILE A 7 -13.48 -10.48 -27.75
N GLU A 8 -13.77 -11.78 -27.89
CA GLU A 8 -13.35 -12.58 -29.05
C GLU A 8 -14.29 -12.32 -30.23
N ILE A 9 -13.90 -11.42 -31.12
CA ILE A 9 -14.55 -11.24 -32.43
C ILE A 9 -13.92 -12.24 -33.40
N ASN A 10 -14.74 -13.08 -34.03
CA ASN A 10 -14.29 -14.17 -34.91
C ASN A 10 -14.06 -13.65 -36.35
N TRP A 11 -12.80 -13.35 -36.68
CA TRP A 11 -12.39 -12.82 -37.99
C TRP A 11 -12.06 -13.96 -38.98
N LYS A 12 -13.04 -14.46 -39.74
CA LYS A 12 -12.77 -15.44 -40.83
C LYS A 12 -12.15 -14.75 -42.06
N LYS A 13 -10.88 -15.06 -42.33
CA LYS A 13 -10.04 -14.92 -43.55
C LYS A 13 -10.00 -13.61 -44.36
N GLN A 14 -10.99 -12.71 -44.34
CA GLN A 14 -10.95 -11.41 -45.05
C GLN A 14 -10.61 -10.20 -44.17
N GLY A 15 -10.35 -10.40 -42.87
CA GLY A 15 -10.04 -9.31 -41.91
C GLY A 15 -8.65 -9.37 -41.26
N SER A 16 -7.77 -10.29 -41.69
CA SER A 16 -6.44 -10.44 -41.08
C SER A 16 -5.61 -9.16 -41.22
N TRP A 17 -5.65 -8.51 -42.39
CA TRP A 17 -4.89 -7.28 -42.61
C TRP A 17 -5.36 -6.13 -41.71
N ILE A 18 -6.67 -6.04 -41.43
CA ILE A 18 -7.24 -4.99 -40.57
C ILE A 18 -6.79 -5.25 -39.13
N ARG A 19 -6.88 -6.51 -38.67
CA ARG A 19 -6.37 -6.92 -37.36
C ARG A 19 -4.88 -6.59 -37.22
N ASP A 20 -4.06 -6.94 -38.20
CA ASP A 20 -2.62 -6.69 -38.17
C ASP A 20 -2.29 -5.20 -38.25
N MET A 21 -3.06 -4.42 -39.04
CA MET A 21 -2.98 -2.97 -39.08
C MET A 21 -3.32 -2.35 -37.72
N LEU A 22 -4.41 -2.77 -37.08
CA LEU A 22 -4.80 -2.30 -35.76
C LEU A 22 -3.76 -2.68 -34.69
N ILE A 23 -3.22 -3.90 -34.74
CA ILE A 23 -2.14 -4.32 -33.83
C ILE A 23 -0.89 -3.45 -34.03
N ARG A 24 -0.49 -3.18 -35.28
CA ARG A 24 0.65 -2.29 -35.58
C ARG A 24 0.40 -0.87 -35.08
N LEU A 25 -0.80 -0.34 -35.30
CA LEU A 25 -1.18 0.99 -34.84
C LEU A 25 -1.20 1.09 -33.31
N ILE A 26 -1.80 0.11 -32.62
CA ILE A 26 -1.78 0.04 -31.15
C ILE A 26 -0.35 -0.06 -30.63
N LYS A 27 0.51 -0.89 -31.23
CA LYS A 27 1.94 -0.99 -30.86
C LYS A 27 2.67 0.34 -31.08
N SER A 28 2.43 1.01 -32.20
CA SER A 28 3.06 2.30 -32.48
C SER A 28 2.62 3.38 -31.50
N LEU A 29 1.32 3.44 -31.17
CA LEU A 29 0.80 4.34 -30.14
C LEU A 29 1.43 4.02 -28.78
N PHE A 30 1.54 2.74 -28.43
CA PHE A 30 2.15 2.32 -27.17
C PHE A 30 3.63 2.71 -27.09
N ASN A 31 4.38 2.59 -28.18
CA ASN A 31 5.78 3.02 -28.25
C ASN A 31 5.91 4.55 -28.08
N LEU A 32 5.05 5.33 -28.75
CA LEU A 32 5.03 6.79 -28.57
C LEU A 32 4.80 7.18 -27.09
N PHE A 33 3.87 6.52 -26.41
CA PHE A 33 3.67 6.73 -24.97
C PHE A 33 4.89 6.36 -24.11
N ILE A 34 5.62 5.30 -24.47
CA ILE A 34 6.85 4.90 -23.76
C ILE A 34 7.96 5.93 -23.99
N ASP A 35 8.12 6.40 -25.21
CA ASP A 35 9.17 7.35 -25.56
C ASP A 35 8.94 8.71 -24.87
N GLU A 36 7.70 9.20 -24.85
CA GLU A 36 7.33 10.41 -24.09
C GLU A 36 7.59 10.26 -22.58
N GLU A 37 7.27 9.10 -22.00
CA GLU A 37 7.55 8.84 -20.59
C GLU A 37 9.06 8.82 -20.33
N LYS A 38 9.84 8.16 -21.19
CA LYS A 38 11.29 8.09 -21.05
C LYS A 38 11.92 9.49 -21.15
N GLU A 39 11.49 10.29 -22.11
CA GLU A 39 11.96 11.67 -22.26
C GLU A 39 11.60 12.53 -21.04
N TYR A 40 10.36 12.39 -20.52
CA TYR A 40 9.95 13.04 -19.29
C TYR A 40 10.85 12.65 -18.10
N ILE A 41 11.11 11.36 -17.93
CA ILE A 41 11.95 10.83 -16.85
C ILE A 41 13.37 11.37 -16.97
N ASP A 42 13.96 11.29 -18.15
CA ASP A 42 15.34 11.73 -18.40
C ASP A 42 15.49 13.23 -18.13
N ARG A 43 14.51 14.04 -18.58
CA ARG A 43 14.45 15.47 -18.28
C ARG A 43 14.36 15.74 -16.78
N LYS A 44 13.50 15.02 -16.05
CA LYS A 44 13.36 15.19 -14.60
C LYS A 44 14.62 14.76 -13.84
N ILE A 45 15.25 13.64 -14.21
CA ILE A 45 16.51 13.22 -13.59
C ILE A 45 17.61 14.26 -13.78
N LYS A 46 17.68 14.88 -14.96
CA LYS A 46 18.61 15.97 -15.22
C LYS A 46 18.28 17.23 -14.40
N GLN A 47 17.00 17.59 -14.32
CA GLN A 47 16.54 18.75 -13.53
C GLN A 47 16.86 18.59 -12.04
N TYR A 48 16.72 17.38 -11.50
CA TYR A 48 16.92 17.06 -10.09
C TYR A 48 18.28 16.39 -9.81
N TYR A 49 19.29 16.66 -10.66
CA TYR A 49 20.60 16.01 -10.57
C TYR A 49 21.24 16.21 -9.20
N ASP A 50 21.26 17.44 -8.67
CA ASP A 50 21.90 17.71 -7.39
C ASP A 50 21.16 17.01 -6.24
N LEU A 51 19.83 16.93 -6.27
CA LEU A 51 19.05 16.16 -5.31
C LEU A 51 19.46 14.69 -5.31
N PHE A 52 19.55 14.06 -6.49
CA PHE A 52 19.78 12.62 -6.61
C PHE A 52 21.24 12.19 -6.45
N TYR A 53 22.20 13.04 -6.78
CA TYR A 53 23.61 12.65 -6.87
C TYR A 53 24.56 13.41 -5.93
N LYS A 54 24.24 14.64 -5.49
CA LYS A 54 25.17 15.46 -4.67
C LYS A 54 24.69 15.71 -3.25
N ASN A 55 23.42 16.05 -3.07
CA ASN A 55 22.87 16.55 -1.81
C ASN A 55 22.34 15.43 -0.90
N GLY A 56 22.27 14.21 -1.43
CA GLY A 56 21.84 13.03 -0.71
C GLY A 56 22.93 12.38 0.12
N LYS A 57 22.59 11.86 1.32
CA LYS A 57 23.46 10.94 2.07
C LYS A 57 23.88 9.70 1.26
N HIS A 58 23.03 9.28 0.32
CA HIS A 58 23.25 8.15 -0.56
C HIS A 58 22.79 8.50 -1.98
N PRO A 59 23.73 8.66 -2.93
CA PRO A 59 23.40 8.86 -4.34
C PRO A 59 22.50 7.74 -4.87
N LEU A 60 21.49 8.10 -5.65
CA LEU A 60 20.56 7.15 -6.25
C LEU A 60 21.11 6.59 -7.56
N ASN A 61 20.86 5.30 -7.83
CA ASN A 61 21.10 4.75 -9.16
C ASN A 61 19.96 5.15 -10.14
N ARG A 62 20.13 4.85 -11.43
CA ARG A 62 19.19 5.28 -12.47
C ARG A 62 17.78 4.74 -12.25
N GLU A 63 17.64 3.49 -11.85
CA GLU A 63 16.35 2.84 -11.60
C GLU A 63 15.63 3.43 -10.39
N GLN A 64 16.38 3.80 -9.34
CA GLN A 64 15.86 4.50 -8.17
C GLN A 64 15.41 5.91 -8.54
N CYS A 65 16.20 6.64 -9.35
CA CYS A 65 15.80 7.94 -9.88
C CYS A 65 14.52 7.84 -10.72
N GLU A 66 14.42 6.84 -11.60
CA GLU A 66 13.21 6.56 -12.39
C GLU A 66 12.00 6.37 -11.46
N ALA A 67 12.13 5.51 -10.44
CA ALA A 67 11.08 5.26 -9.46
C ALA A 67 10.66 6.53 -8.69
N VAL A 68 11.60 7.45 -8.46
CA VAL A 68 11.34 8.74 -7.80
C VAL A 68 10.62 9.72 -8.72
N VAL A 69 10.92 9.79 -10.01
CA VAL A 69 10.34 10.83 -10.89
C VAL A 69 9.11 10.39 -11.67
N ARG A 70 8.93 9.07 -11.90
CA ARG A 70 7.84 8.53 -12.71
C ARG A 70 6.49 9.10 -12.28
N ASN A 71 5.76 9.71 -13.22
CA ASN A 71 4.54 10.47 -12.93
C ASN A 71 3.30 9.81 -13.55
N ARG A 72 3.05 8.55 -13.21
CA ARG A 72 1.77 7.90 -13.51
C ARG A 72 0.85 7.96 -12.30
N ARG A 73 -0.45 7.81 -12.56
CA ARG A 73 -1.47 7.69 -11.51
C ARG A 73 -1.22 6.51 -10.58
N TYR A 74 -0.67 5.41 -11.11
CA TYR A 74 -0.31 4.22 -10.35
C TYR A 74 1.14 3.83 -10.68
N ASN A 75 1.97 3.77 -9.65
CA ASN A 75 3.37 3.39 -9.74
C ASN A 75 3.63 2.22 -8.80
N GLN A 76 4.05 1.07 -9.34
CA GLN A 76 4.49 -0.07 -8.56
C GLN A 76 6.02 -0.17 -8.65
N VAL A 77 6.68 -0.18 -7.49
CA VAL A 77 8.13 -0.38 -7.39
C VAL A 77 8.38 -1.74 -6.75
N ILE A 78 8.97 -2.66 -7.51
CA ILE A 78 9.34 -4.00 -7.04
C ILE A 78 10.84 -4.00 -6.77
N ALA A 79 11.24 -4.39 -5.56
CA ALA A 79 12.64 -4.34 -5.15
C ALA A 79 12.97 -5.41 -4.10
N ALA A 80 14.15 -6.01 -4.20
CA ALA A 80 14.68 -6.96 -3.23
C ALA A 80 14.99 -6.28 -1.88
N ALA A 81 15.13 -7.06 -0.80
CA ALA A 81 15.54 -6.53 0.49
C ALA A 81 16.90 -5.79 0.37
N GLY A 82 17.09 -4.71 1.13
CA GLY A 82 18.35 -3.94 1.12
C GLY A 82 18.56 -2.98 -0.07
N THR A 83 17.72 -2.99 -1.11
CA THR A 83 17.94 -2.16 -2.33
C THR A 83 17.51 -0.69 -2.21
N GLY A 84 17.31 -0.17 -0.99
CA GLY A 84 16.98 1.24 -0.77
C GLY A 84 15.51 1.63 -0.98
N LYS A 85 14.54 0.69 -0.91
CA LYS A 85 13.09 0.98 -1.05
C LYS A 85 12.62 2.18 -0.21
N THR A 86 13.01 2.21 1.06
CA THR A 86 12.64 3.30 1.98
C THR A 86 13.31 4.62 1.58
N THR A 87 14.53 4.57 1.04
CA THR A 87 15.24 5.73 0.49
C THR A 87 14.48 6.28 -0.72
N VAL A 88 14.16 5.44 -1.70
CA VAL A 88 13.35 5.82 -2.88
C VAL A 88 12.05 6.49 -2.46
N LEU A 89 11.34 5.97 -1.46
CA LEU A 89 10.09 6.57 -1.00
C LEU A 89 10.30 7.97 -0.39
N ALA A 90 11.35 8.16 0.40
CA ALA A 90 11.67 9.46 0.99
C ALA A 90 12.02 10.51 -0.08
N TYR A 91 12.83 10.13 -1.07
CA TYR A 91 13.15 10.98 -2.22
C TYR A 91 11.91 11.28 -3.08
N ARG A 92 10.99 10.31 -3.24
CA ARG A 92 9.72 10.54 -3.94
C ARG A 92 8.88 11.61 -3.25
N ILE A 93 8.80 11.58 -1.92
CA ILE A 93 8.07 12.59 -1.14
C ILE A 93 8.72 13.97 -1.33
N LYS A 94 10.05 14.04 -1.19
CA LYS A 94 10.82 15.28 -1.43
C LYS A 94 10.60 15.83 -2.84
N PHE A 95 10.73 14.99 -3.86
CA PHE A 95 10.49 15.34 -5.26
C PHE A 95 9.08 15.90 -5.48
N LEU A 96 8.05 15.23 -4.95
CA LEU A 96 6.66 15.70 -5.08
C LEU A 96 6.46 17.10 -4.47
N ILE A 97 7.08 17.36 -3.32
CA ILE A 97 7.02 18.68 -2.67
C ILE A 97 7.73 19.74 -3.52
N GLU A 98 8.89 19.42 -4.10
CA GLU A 98 9.61 20.34 -5.00
C GLU A 98 8.87 20.58 -6.33
N GLU A 99 8.04 19.64 -6.77
CA GLU A 99 7.10 19.82 -7.88
C GLU A 99 5.83 20.62 -7.48
N GLY A 100 5.78 21.16 -6.25
CA GLY A 100 4.70 22.03 -5.78
C GLY A 100 3.51 21.29 -5.14
N ILE A 101 3.63 19.98 -4.89
CA ILE A 101 2.60 19.26 -4.13
C ILE A 101 2.72 19.62 -2.66
N LYS A 102 1.68 20.26 -2.13
CA LYS A 102 1.58 20.61 -0.72
C LYS A 102 1.74 19.35 0.17
N PRO A 103 2.59 19.38 1.21
CA PRO A 103 2.84 18.22 2.08
C PRO A 103 1.58 17.58 2.66
N GLU A 104 0.54 18.38 2.95
CA GLU A 104 -0.73 17.92 3.53
C GLU A 104 -1.57 17.08 2.56
N ARG A 105 -1.20 17.07 1.27
CA ARG A 105 -1.80 16.21 0.24
C ARG A 105 -1.05 14.88 0.07
N ILE A 106 0.03 14.68 0.80
CA ILE A 106 0.86 13.47 0.73
C ILE A 106 0.62 12.65 2.00
N ILE A 107 0.32 11.36 1.80
CA ILE A 107 0.28 10.38 2.88
C ILE A 107 1.19 9.20 2.56
N ALA A 108 2.04 8.82 3.52
CA ALA A 108 2.80 7.58 3.48
C ALA A 108 2.23 6.59 4.49
N ILE A 109 1.97 5.36 4.03
CA ILE A 109 1.39 4.29 4.86
C ILE A 109 2.40 3.14 4.97
N THR A 110 2.59 2.65 6.19
CA THR A 110 3.47 1.52 6.48
C THR A 110 2.80 0.49 7.41
N TYR A 111 3.44 -0.66 7.61
CA TYR A 111 2.92 -1.72 8.46
C TYR A 111 3.18 -1.49 9.95
N SER A 112 4.33 -0.94 10.32
CA SER A 112 4.74 -0.83 11.72
C SER A 112 4.93 0.62 12.17
N ARG A 113 4.70 0.89 13.46
CA ARG A 113 4.98 2.21 14.05
C ARG A 113 6.46 2.58 13.93
N LYS A 114 7.35 1.59 14.09
CA LYS A 114 8.79 1.77 13.94
C LYS A 114 9.15 2.29 12.55
N ALA A 115 8.62 1.67 11.49
CA ALA A 115 8.87 2.12 10.12
C ALA A 115 8.28 3.51 9.83
N ALA A 116 7.16 3.86 10.46
CA ALA A 116 6.55 5.19 10.31
C ALA A 116 7.47 6.25 10.92
N TYR A 117 7.92 6.00 12.15
CA TYR A 117 8.85 6.88 12.87
C TYR A 117 10.20 7.02 12.15
N GLU A 118 10.77 5.92 11.65
CA GLU A 118 12.02 5.95 10.89
C GLU A 118 11.89 6.76 9.60
N MET A 119 10.74 6.69 8.92
CA MET A 119 10.47 7.48 7.72
C MET A 119 10.30 8.96 8.03
N GLU A 120 9.58 9.31 9.10
CA GLU A 120 9.41 10.68 9.57
C GLU A 120 10.76 11.29 9.96
N LYS A 121 11.53 10.56 10.78
CA LYS A 121 12.89 10.96 11.17
C LYS A 121 13.78 11.18 9.95
N ARG A 122 13.74 10.27 8.96
CA ARG A 122 14.52 10.41 7.72
C ARG A 122 14.15 11.65 6.93
N LEU A 123 12.86 11.90 6.72
CA LEU A 123 12.40 13.09 5.99
C LEU A 123 12.86 14.39 6.69
N LYS A 124 12.80 14.41 8.02
CA LYS A 124 13.24 15.54 8.81
C LYS A 124 14.75 15.75 8.74
N GLU A 125 15.53 14.69 8.96
CA GLU A 125 16.99 14.77 9.02
C GLU A 125 17.65 14.99 7.65
N GLU A 126 17.13 14.37 6.59
CA GLU A 126 17.73 14.47 5.25
C GLU A 126 17.20 15.66 4.45
N PHE A 127 15.95 16.07 4.67
CA PHE A 127 15.28 17.07 3.82
C PHE A 127 14.62 18.22 4.57
N GLY A 128 14.64 18.23 5.90
CA GLY A 128 13.95 19.24 6.69
C GLY A 128 12.42 19.19 6.56
N ILE A 129 11.86 18.03 6.20
CA ILE A 129 10.41 17.86 5.99
C ILE A 129 9.77 17.22 7.23
N ASP A 130 8.79 17.89 7.83
CA ASP A 130 8.04 17.43 9.00
C ASP A 130 6.49 17.49 8.85
N MET A 131 5.98 18.10 7.78
CA MET A 131 4.53 18.31 7.58
C MET A 131 3.81 17.17 6.84
N VAL A 132 4.53 16.13 6.40
CA VAL A 132 3.95 15.00 5.65
C VAL A 132 3.27 14.02 6.58
N GLU A 133 2.06 13.58 6.24
CA GLU A 133 1.35 12.60 7.04
C GLU A 133 1.94 11.19 6.86
N ILE A 134 2.51 10.62 7.91
CA ILE A 134 3.03 9.25 7.91
C ILE A 134 2.26 8.43 8.95
N ARG A 135 1.66 7.31 8.53
CA ARG A 135 0.84 6.47 9.42
C ARG A 135 1.06 4.99 9.20
N THR A 136 0.65 4.20 10.19
CA THR A 136 0.37 2.78 9.95
C THR A 136 -1.00 2.60 9.32
N ILE A 137 -1.23 1.44 8.69
CA ILE A 137 -2.56 1.06 8.15
C ILE A 137 -3.66 1.24 9.22
N HIS A 138 -3.45 0.69 10.42
CA HIS A 138 -4.43 0.79 11.51
C HIS A 138 -4.64 2.23 11.98
N SER A 139 -3.59 3.04 12.09
CA SER A 139 -3.70 4.45 12.50
C SER A 139 -4.48 5.27 11.45
N PHE A 140 -4.27 4.98 10.17
CA PHE A 140 -4.99 5.63 9.08
C PHE A 140 -6.47 5.20 9.05
N ALA A 141 -6.76 3.91 9.19
CA ALA A 141 -8.14 3.41 9.29
C ALA A 141 -8.89 4.03 10.49
N TYR A 142 -8.23 4.11 11.64
CA TYR A 142 -8.79 4.76 12.83
C TYR A 142 -9.11 6.25 12.57
N LYS A 143 -8.22 6.98 11.89
CA LYS A 143 -8.45 8.39 11.51
C LYS A 143 -9.70 8.54 10.64
N ILE A 144 -9.86 7.68 9.62
CA ILE A 144 -11.04 7.70 8.74
C ILE A 144 -12.31 7.46 9.55
N ILE A 145 -12.36 6.37 10.33
CA ILE A 145 -13.59 6.03 11.06
C ILE A 145 -13.95 7.10 12.09
N ARG A 146 -12.95 7.68 12.79
CA ARG A 146 -13.18 8.77 13.73
C ARG A 146 -13.75 10.02 13.04
N ARG A 147 -13.28 10.34 11.83
CA ARG A 147 -13.80 11.46 11.04
C ARG A 147 -15.26 11.24 10.66
N GLU A 148 -15.64 10.04 10.26
CA GLU A 148 -17.01 9.71 9.83
C GLU A 148 -17.99 9.58 11.00
N ARG A 149 -17.56 9.01 12.13
CA ARG A 149 -18.45 8.73 13.28
C ARG A 149 -18.53 9.85 14.30
N GLY A 150 -17.66 10.86 14.22
CA GLY A 150 -17.57 11.97 15.19
C GLY A 150 -17.08 11.59 16.60
N ASN A 151 -17.11 10.32 16.97
CA ASN A 151 -16.78 9.84 18.31
C ASN A 151 -15.47 9.04 18.34
N ARG A 152 -14.79 9.08 19.50
CA ARG A 152 -13.60 8.27 19.77
C ARG A 152 -14.01 6.79 19.81
N LEU A 153 -13.36 5.94 19.02
CA LEU A 153 -13.56 4.50 19.12
C LEU A 153 -12.85 3.96 20.36
N LEU A 154 -13.55 3.12 21.11
CA LEU A 154 -12.95 2.21 22.07
C LEU A 154 -12.18 1.13 21.31
N ILE A 155 -10.86 1.11 21.48
CA ILE A 155 -10.01 0.05 20.97
C ILE A 155 -9.87 -0.97 22.09
N VAL A 156 -10.45 -2.15 21.89
CA VAL A 156 -10.38 -3.25 22.84
C VAL A 156 -9.09 -4.04 22.59
N THR A 157 -8.28 -4.19 23.62
CA THR A 157 -7.08 -5.02 23.57
C THR A 157 -7.45 -6.51 23.51
N PRO A 158 -6.54 -7.40 23.08
CA PRO A 158 -6.80 -8.83 23.11
C PRO A 158 -7.18 -9.36 24.50
N GLU A 159 -6.59 -8.81 25.56
CA GLU A 159 -6.87 -9.24 26.93
C GLU A 159 -8.24 -8.76 27.41
N GLU A 160 -8.59 -7.50 27.14
CA GLU A 160 -9.93 -6.99 27.41
C GLU A 160 -10.99 -7.78 26.62
N SER A 161 -10.72 -8.11 25.36
CA SER A 161 -11.60 -8.92 24.53
C SER A 161 -11.82 -10.31 25.15
N LYS A 162 -10.74 -10.98 25.58
CA LYS A 162 -10.84 -12.25 26.31
C LYS A 162 -11.66 -12.14 27.58
N ASN A 163 -11.47 -11.06 28.35
CA ASN A 163 -12.23 -10.84 29.58
C ASN A 163 -13.71 -10.62 29.30
N ILE A 164 -14.05 -9.78 28.33
CA ILE A 164 -15.44 -9.56 27.89
C ILE A 164 -16.08 -10.88 27.44
N ILE A 165 -15.39 -11.65 26.60
CA ILE A 165 -15.87 -12.95 26.13
C ILE A 165 -16.06 -13.90 27.31
N ARG A 166 -15.10 -13.98 28.23
CA ARG A 166 -15.16 -14.86 29.40
C ARG A 166 -16.33 -14.49 30.32
N GLU A 167 -16.54 -13.21 30.58
CA GLU A 167 -17.67 -12.75 31.39
C GLU A 167 -19.01 -13.06 30.74
N TYR A 168 -19.13 -12.80 29.44
CA TYR A 168 -20.35 -13.11 28.70
C TYR A 168 -20.62 -14.63 28.67
N PHE A 169 -19.57 -15.43 28.45
CA PHE A 169 -19.64 -16.88 28.47
C PHE A 169 -20.09 -17.41 29.84
N LYS A 170 -19.51 -16.90 30.94
CA LYS A 170 -19.94 -17.25 32.30
C LYS A 170 -21.40 -16.88 32.57
N LYS A 171 -21.87 -15.73 32.06
CA LYS A 171 -23.27 -15.34 32.15
C LYS A 171 -24.17 -16.33 31.42
N LEU A 172 -23.83 -16.68 30.17
CA LEU A 172 -24.59 -17.65 29.37
C LEU A 172 -24.67 -19.03 30.03
N LEU A 173 -23.56 -19.53 30.58
CA LEU A 173 -23.55 -20.81 31.32
C LEU A 173 -24.51 -20.82 32.50
N LYS A 174 -24.70 -19.67 33.17
CA LYS A 174 -25.59 -19.55 34.33
C LYS A 174 -27.04 -19.26 33.95
N SER A 175 -27.26 -18.55 32.84
CA SER A 175 -28.58 -18.04 32.46
C SER A 175 -29.34 -18.90 31.46
N SER A 176 -28.68 -19.89 30.84
CA SER A 176 -29.30 -20.75 29.83
C SER A 176 -28.95 -22.22 30.07
N SER A 177 -29.94 -22.99 30.55
CA SER A 177 -29.81 -24.45 30.72
C SER A 177 -29.48 -25.14 29.39
N PHE A 178 -30.14 -24.74 28.30
CA PHE A 178 -29.85 -25.25 26.97
C PHE A 178 -28.39 -25.02 26.55
N PHE A 179 -27.85 -23.82 26.78
CA PHE A 179 -26.45 -23.52 26.45
C PHE A 179 -25.49 -24.34 27.32
N TYR A 180 -25.78 -24.45 28.62
CA TYR A 180 -25.00 -25.27 29.55
C TYR A 180 -24.96 -26.73 29.11
N ASP A 181 -26.10 -27.34 28.83
CA ASP A 181 -26.20 -28.75 28.41
C ASP A 181 -25.49 -29.00 27.08
N SER A 182 -25.65 -28.07 26.13
CA SER A 182 -24.99 -28.14 24.82
C SER A 182 -23.47 -28.00 24.94
N TYR A 183 -22.99 -27.10 25.81
CA TYR A 183 -21.57 -26.91 26.05
C TYR A 183 -20.95 -28.11 26.79
N HIS A 184 -21.65 -28.69 27.76
CA HIS A 184 -21.23 -29.92 28.43
C HIS A 184 -21.03 -31.07 27.44
N LYS A 185 -22.03 -31.31 26.57
CA LYS A 185 -21.92 -32.32 25.51
C LYS A 185 -20.76 -32.02 24.55
N PHE A 186 -20.50 -30.75 24.24
CA PHE A 186 -19.35 -30.37 23.43
C PHE A 186 -18.03 -30.76 24.11
N LEU A 187 -17.86 -30.44 25.40
CA LEU A 187 -16.63 -30.77 26.14
C LEU A 187 -16.38 -32.27 26.23
N GLU A 188 -17.41 -33.07 26.52
CA GLU A 188 -17.32 -34.53 26.54
C GLU A 188 -16.85 -35.09 25.19
N ASN A 189 -17.41 -34.58 24.09
CA ASN A 189 -17.01 -35.02 22.75
C ASN A 189 -15.61 -34.52 22.37
N TYR A 190 -15.24 -33.30 22.77
CA TYR A 190 -13.93 -32.72 22.46
C TYR A 190 -12.80 -33.52 23.13
N GLN A 191 -12.94 -33.86 24.41
CA GLN A 191 -11.97 -34.69 25.14
C GLN A 191 -11.85 -36.10 24.56
N ARG A 192 -12.94 -36.63 23.98
CA ARG A 192 -12.92 -37.93 23.29
C ARG A 192 -12.15 -37.90 21.97
N ILE A 193 -12.18 -36.77 21.25
CA ILE A 193 -11.50 -36.60 19.95
C ILE A 193 -10.03 -36.20 20.13
N TYR A 194 -9.72 -35.42 21.17
CA TYR A 194 -8.37 -34.97 21.49
C TYR A 194 -8.00 -35.37 22.94
N PRO A 195 -7.71 -36.66 23.20
CA PRO A 195 -7.15 -37.06 24.47
C PRO A 195 -5.77 -36.39 24.63
N GLY A 196 -5.52 -35.80 25.79
CA GLY A 196 -4.26 -35.11 26.12
C GLY A 196 -3.05 -36.03 26.17
#